data_AF-A0A251QRX5-F1
#
_entry.id   AF-A0A251QRX5-F1
#
_cell.length_a   1.000
_cell.length_b   1.000
_cell.length_c   1.000
_cell.angle_alpha   90.00
_cell.angle_beta   90.00
_cell.angle_gamma   90.00
#
_symmetry.space_group_name_H-M   'P 1'
#
loop_
_entity.id
_entity.type
_entity.pdbx_description
1 polymer ?
#
loop_
_entity_poly.entity_id
_entity_poly.type
_entity_poly.pdbx_seq_one_letter_code
_entity_poly.pdbx_strand_id
1 'polypeptide(L)'
;METPSPKHTCLKLQLKEAQQPIYVKGTWFESRFDLSITDGLNAWICHASEEQVRDRAAQWDQPVSEYVALAERYLGFQHPDSAYGFADAGDGHKRLSWTFEKEGTKLEWRWKCQPSPNSKQTTAAVLDFLMDANVGLSFLGVLNSKKAKLRELRDKISKQEIAGKLPEEEEASSDQTEPFVSSDEKSEDESLKDLPVTSKDVPRTRSRGRGRKRAADN
;
A
#
# COMPACT_ATOMS: atom_id res chain seq x y z
N MET A 1 17.17 17.59 6.40
CA MET A 1 17.58 16.19 6.13
C MET A 1 16.33 15.36 6.29
N GLU A 2 15.79 14.81 5.20
CA GLU A 2 14.64 13.91 5.28
C GLU A 2 15.08 12.62 5.96
N THR A 3 14.47 12.28 7.09
CA THR A 3 14.68 10.97 7.71
C THR A 3 14.09 9.91 6.77
N PRO A 4 14.85 8.88 6.36
CA PRO A 4 14.33 7.85 5.46
C PRO A 4 13.10 7.20 6.09
N SER A 5 12.03 7.07 5.31
CA SER A 5 10.82 6.40 5.76
C SER A 5 11.11 4.91 5.99
N PRO A 6 10.56 4.30 7.05
CA PRO A 6 10.78 2.89 7.31
C PRO A 6 10.14 2.04 6.20
N LYS A 7 10.79 0.91 5.89
CA LYS A 7 10.21 -0.09 5.00
C LYS A 7 9.24 -0.97 5.78
N HIS A 8 8.28 -1.55 5.07
CA HIS A 8 7.28 -2.41 5.67
C HIS A 8 7.17 -3.71 4.89
N THR A 9 7.02 -4.82 5.60
CA THR A 9 6.70 -6.12 5.02
C THR A 9 5.53 -6.74 5.78
N CYS A 10 4.77 -7.61 5.12
CA CYS A 10 3.81 -8.46 5.81
C CYS A 10 3.77 -9.84 5.16
N LEU A 11 4.14 -10.85 5.93
CA LEU A 11 4.25 -12.23 5.48
C LEU A 11 3.18 -13.08 6.16
N LYS A 12 2.45 -13.85 5.35
CA LYS A 12 1.67 -15.00 5.83
C LYS A 12 2.63 -16.18 5.98
N LEU A 13 3.07 -16.44 7.21
CA LEU A 13 4.05 -17.46 7.51
C LEU A 13 3.37 -18.81 7.79
N GLN A 14 3.70 -19.81 6.96
CA GLN A 14 3.25 -21.18 7.16
C GLN A 14 4.23 -21.92 8.07
N LEU A 15 3.75 -22.42 9.20
CA LEU A 15 4.55 -23.20 10.15
C LEU A 15 4.26 -24.68 9.93
N LYS A 16 5.29 -25.52 9.76
CA LYS A 16 5.13 -26.96 9.49
C LYS A 16 4.37 -27.70 10.59
N GLU A 17 4.52 -27.24 11.83
CA GLU A 17 3.94 -27.86 13.03
C GLU A 17 2.60 -27.25 13.44
N ALA A 18 2.21 -26.09 12.89
CA ALA A 18 0.97 -25.42 13.25
C ALA A 18 -0.12 -25.69 12.20
N GLN A 19 -1.36 -25.93 12.65
CA GLN A 19 -2.48 -26.11 11.73
C GLN A 19 -2.87 -24.82 10.99
N GLN A 20 -2.55 -23.66 11.57
CA GLN A 20 -2.90 -22.36 11.00
C GLN A 20 -1.65 -21.48 10.82
N PRO A 21 -1.60 -20.69 9.73
CA PRO A 21 -0.53 -19.73 9.50
C PRO A 21 -0.63 -18.57 10.47
N ILE A 22 0.51 -17.92 10.70
CA ILE A 22 0.56 -16.63 11.41
C ILE A 22 0.88 -15.51 10.41
N TYR A 23 0.46 -14.30 10.71
CA TYR A 23 0.82 -13.11 9.95
C TYR A 23 1.88 -12.33 10.69
N VAL A 24 2.99 -12.03 10.02
CA VAL A 24 4.13 -11.28 10.56
C VAL A 24 4.28 -10.00 9.76
N LYS A 25 3.94 -8.87 10.38
CA LYS A 25 4.24 -7.54 9.85
C LYS A 25 5.57 -7.06 10.42
N GLY A 26 6.51 -6.72 9.55
CA GLY A 26 7.77 -6.09 9.92
C GLY A 26 7.80 -4.62 9.53
N THR A 27 8.31 -3.78 10.44
CA THR A 27 8.67 -2.39 10.19
C THR A 27 10.18 -2.27 10.34
N TRP A 28 10.87 -1.92 9.26
CA TRP A 28 12.33 -2.00 9.16
C TRP A 28 12.93 -0.60 9.08
N PHE A 29 13.86 -0.33 9.99
CA PHE A 29 14.70 0.88 10.00
C PHE A 29 16.16 0.47 9.72
N GLU A 30 17.05 1.44 9.52
CA GLU A 30 18.46 1.16 9.22
C GLU A 30 19.16 0.31 10.29
N SER A 31 18.87 0.57 11.57
CA SER A 31 19.58 -0.03 12.72
C SER A 31 18.68 -0.81 13.69
N ARG A 32 17.37 -0.84 13.43
CA ARG A 32 16.35 -1.43 14.33
C ARG A 32 15.15 -1.95 13.54
N PHE A 33 14.31 -2.74 14.18
CA PHE A 33 13.06 -3.19 13.57
C PHE A 33 11.98 -3.43 14.63
N ASP A 34 10.73 -3.31 14.19
CA ASP A 34 9.56 -3.66 15.00
C ASP A 34 8.78 -4.77 14.28
N LEU A 35 8.39 -5.82 15.00
CA LEU A 35 7.55 -6.89 14.48
C LEU A 35 6.20 -6.89 15.19
N SER A 36 5.14 -7.06 14.41
CA SER A 36 3.78 -7.31 14.89
C SER A 36 3.30 -8.63 14.31
N ILE A 37 3.01 -9.60 15.17
CA ILE A 37 2.67 -10.98 14.81
C ILE A 37 1.24 -11.26 15.29
N THR A 38 0.42 -11.92 14.48
CA THR A 38 -0.93 -12.33 14.88
C THR A 38 -1.27 -13.70 14.30
N ASP A 39 -1.97 -14.52 15.09
CA ASP A 39 -2.62 -15.76 14.63
C ASP A 39 -4.11 -15.56 14.31
N GLY A 40 -4.61 -14.32 14.41
CA GLY A 40 -6.01 -13.94 14.24
C GLY A 40 -6.78 -13.84 15.56
N LEU A 41 -6.35 -14.51 16.63
CA LEU A 41 -6.95 -14.47 17.96
C LEU A 41 -6.08 -13.67 18.93
N ASN A 42 -4.81 -14.03 19.01
CA ASN A 42 -3.78 -13.43 19.84
C ASN A 42 -2.77 -12.68 18.95
N ALA A 43 -2.10 -11.71 19.56
CA ALA A 43 -1.02 -11.01 18.90
C ALA A 43 0.20 -10.85 19.80
N TRP A 44 1.36 -10.74 19.17
CA TRP A 44 2.64 -10.54 19.80
C TRP A 44 3.37 -9.40 19.13
N ILE A 45 4.17 -8.68 19.90
CA ILE A 45 4.98 -7.58 19.41
C ILE A 45 6.44 -7.81 19.80
N CYS A 46 7.35 -7.30 18.97
CA CYS A 46 8.77 -7.29 19.25
C CYS A 46 9.32 -5.93 18.86
N HIS A 47 9.96 -5.25 19.81
CA HIS A 47 10.66 -4.00 19.57
C HIS A 47 12.15 -4.27 19.71
N ALA A 48 12.82 -4.48 18.59
CA ALA A 48 14.26 -4.70 18.58
C ALA A 48 14.95 -3.33 18.56
N SER A 49 15.40 -2.86 19.73
CA SER A 49 16.11 -1.58 19.83
C SER A 49 17.45 -1.64 19.09
N GLU A 50 17.99 -0.47 18.73
CA GLU A 50 19.29 -0.41 18.04
C GLU A 50 20.42 -1.09 18.84
N GLU A 51 20.42 -0.93 20.16
CA GLU A 51 21.39 -1.59 21.04
C GLU A 51 21.25 -3.12 20.99
N GLN A 52 20.02 -3.64 21.10
CA GLN A 52 19.77 -5.08 21.05
C GLN A 52 20.14 -5.69 19.69
N VAL A 53 19.82 -4.99 18.59
CA VAL A 53 20.19 -5.45 17.25
C VAL A 53 21.71 -5.43 17.09
N ARG A 54 22.39 -4.40 17.59
CA ARG A 54 23.86 -4.30 17.57
C ARG A 54 24.52 -5.44 18.32
N ASP A 55 24.06 -5.75 19.54
CA ASP A 55 24.58 -6.86 20.34
C ASP A 55 24.35 -8.21 19.65
N ARG A 56 23.21 -8.37 18.97
CA ARG A 56 22.89 -9.59 18.20
C ARG A 56 23.70 -9.69 16.91
N ALA A 57 23.95 -8.59 16.23
CA ALA A 57 24.77 -8.55 15.03
C ALA A 57 26.24 -8.87 15.35
N ALA A 58 26.74 -8.35 16.47
CA ALA A 58 28.08 -8.65 16.97
C ALA A 58 28.27 -10.14 17.31
N GLN A 59 27.24 -10.83 17.82
CA GLN A 59 27.32 -12.29 18.07
C GLN A 59 27.59 -13.11 16.80
N TRP A 60 27.27 -12.58 15.62
CA TRP A 60 27.45 -13.26 14.33
C TRP A 60 28.50 -12.57 13.45
N ASP A 61 29.32 -11.72 14.05
CA ASP A 61 30.39 -10.96 13.39
C ASP A 61 29.92 -10.30 12.09
N GLN A 62 28.72 -9.69 12.10
CA GLN A 62 28.14 -9.03 10.94
C GLN A 62 27.74 -7.59 11.25
N PRO A 63 27.73 -6.69 10.25
CA PRO A 63 27.28 -5.33 10.46
C PRO A 63 25.76 -5.29 10.73
N VAL A 64 25.33 -4.27 11.47
CA VAL A 64 23.93 -4.09 11.87
C VAL A 64 23.00 -4.01 10.65
N SER A 65 23.42 -3.30 9.60
CA SER A 65 22.66 -3.17 8.36
C SER A 65 22.43 -4.53 7.67
N GLU A 66 23.44 -5.41 7.64
CA GLU A 66 23.29 -6.77 7.11
C GLU A 66 22.37 -7.63 7.98
N TYR A 67 22.47 -7.50 9.31
CA TYR A 67 21.58 -8.20 10.24
C TYR A 67 20.11 -7.85 9.97
N VAL A 68 19.81 -6.56 9.84
CA VAL A 68 18.45 -6.08 9.58
C VAL A 68 17.99 -6.46 8.18
N ALA A 69 18.84 -6.30 7.16
CA ALA A 69 18.51 -6.69 5.79
C ALA A 69 18.26 -8.19 5.64
N LEU A 70 18.99 -9.03 6.40
CA LEU A 70 18.74 -10.47 6.47
C LEU A 70 17.36 -10.75 7.06
N ALA A 71 17.00 -10.10 8.16
CA ALA A 71 15.68 -10.24 8.76
C ALA A 71 14.56 -9.75 7.82
N GLU A 72 14.75 -8.61 7.15
CA GLU A 72 13.84 -8.07 6.12
C GLU A 72 13.61 -9.09 5.00
N ARG A 73 14.68 -9.74 4.51
CA ARG A 73 14.59 -10.72 3.42
C ARG A 73 13.83 -11.99 3.83
N TYR A 74 14.05 -12.49 5.03
CA TYR A 74 13.46 -13.75 5.50
C TYR A 74 12.03 -13.60 6.05
N LEU A 75 11.68 -12.40 6.52
CA LEU A 75 10.33 -12.06 6.97
C LEU A 75 9.55 -11.23 5.95
N GLY A 76 10.17 -10.86 4.83
CA GLY A 76 9.49 -10.31 3.66
C GLY A 76 8.85 -11.40 2.80
N PHE A 77 9.57 -12.52 2.62
CA PHE A 77 9.11 -13.68 1.88
C PHE A 77 9.55 -14.96 2.59
N GLN A 78 8.65 -15.95 2.67
CA GLN A 78 8.98 -17.24 3.28
C GLN A 78 9.94 -18.02 2.36
N HIS A 79 11.11 -18.40 2.89
CA HIS A 79 12.11 -19.18 2.16
C HIS A 79 11.83 -20.69 2.30
N PRO A 80 11.83 -21.46 1.20
CA PRO A 80 11.50 -22.89 1.22
C PRO A 80 12.54 -23.74 1.96
N ASP A 81 13.82 -23.34 1.89
CA ASP A 81 14.95 -24.08 2.49
C ASP A 81 15.11 -23.79 3.99
N SER A 82 14.27 -22.90 4.53
CA SER A 82 14.35 -22.42 5.90
C SER A 82 13.28 -23.06 6.77
N ALA A 83 13.69 -23.58 7.93
CA ALA A 83 12.75 -24.08 8.93
C ALA A 83 12.32 -22.93 9.83
N TYR A 84 11.07 -22.51 9.71
CA TYR A 84 10.46 -21.47 10.55
C TYR A 84 9.75 -22.11 11.74
N GLY A 85 9.88 -21.46 12.91
CA GLY A 85 9.27 -21.89 14.16
C GLY A 85 8.69 -20.73 14.96
N PHE A 86 7.56 -20.97 15.62
CA PHE A 86 6.91 -20.02 16.52
C PHE A 86 6.50 -20.72 17.81
N ALA A 87 7.48 -20.91 18.69
CA ALA A 87 7.34 -21.74 19.89
C ALA A 87 6.96 -20.90 21.12
N ASP A 88 6.37 -21.55 22.13
CA ASP A 88 6.16 -20.93 23.44
C ASP A 88 7.50 -20.62 24.14
N ALA A 89 7.59 -19.42 24.71
CA ALA A 89 8.77 -18.93 25.42
C ALA A 89 8.48 -18.55 26.88
N GLY A 90 7.30 -18.93 27.41
CA GLY A 90 6.88 -18.65 28.78
C GLY A 90 6.23 -17.28 28.95
N ASP A 91 5.40 -17.12 29.98
CA ASP A 91 4.70 -15.87 30.30
C ASP A 91 3.91 -15.29 29.12
N GLY A 92 3.30 -16.14 28.29
CA GLY A 92 2.58 -15.75 27.08
C GLY A 92 3.47 -15.22 25.95
N HIS A 93 4.79 -15.19 26.13
CA HIS A 93 5.73 -14.82 25.09
C HIS A 93 5.86 -15.94 24.06
N LYS A 94 6.17 -15.56 22.84
CA LYS A 94 6.49 -16.49 21.76
C LYS A 94 7.88 -16.24 21.23
N ARG A 95 8.55 -17.29 20.78
CA ARG A 95 9.86 -17.19 20.12
C ARG A 95 9.68 -17.42 18.63
N LEU A 96 9.87 -16.36 17.86
CA LEU A 96 9.97 -16.44 16.41
C LEU A 96 11.39 -16.88 16.05
N SER A 97 11.48 -17.88 15.18
CA SER A 97 12.76 -18.44 14.75
C SER A 97 12.73 -18.86 13.29
N TRP A 98 13.88 -18.78 12.63
CA TRP A 98 14.11 -19.44 11.36
C TRP A 98 15.57 -19.85 11.20
N THR A 99 15.80 -20.91 10.43
CA THR A 99 17.15 -21.33 10.06
C THR A 99 17.60 -20.67 8.76
N PHE A 100 18.87 -20.34 8.64
CA PHE A 100 19.50 -19.90 7.40
C PHE A 100 20.92 -20.45 7.31
N GLU A 101 21.50 -20.46 6.12
CA GLU A 101 22.86 -20.91 5.90
C GLU A 101 23.77 -19.73 5.59
N LYS A 102 24.93 -19.66 6.24
CA LYS A 102 25.98 -18.67 6.00
C LYS A 102 27.31 -19.41 5.96
N GLU A 103 28.03 -19.28 4.84
CA GLU A 103 29.36 -19.89 4.65
C GLU A 103 29.42 -21.41 4.96
N GLY A 104 28.37 -22.15 4.56
CA GLY A 104 28.28 -23.60 4.82
C GLY A 104 27.86 -23.97 6.25
N THR A 105 27.59 -22.97 7.11
CA THR A 105 27.12 -23.18 8.48
C THR A 105 25.63 -22.87 8.57
N LYS A 106 24.85 -23.81 9.11
CA LYS A 106 23.43 -23.61 9.39
C LYS A 106 23.25 -22.92 10.74
N LEU A 107 22.74 -21.70 10.70
CA LEU A 107 22.46 -20.85 11.86
C LEU A 107 20.95 -20.76 12.09
N GLU A 108 20.55 -20.39 13.31
CA GLU A 108 19.15 -20.16 13.66
C GLU A 108 18.98 -18.77 14.25
N TRP A 109 18.22 -17.94 13.55
CA TRP A 109 17.78 -16.64 14.02
C TRP A 109 16.65 -16.83 15.02
N ARG A 110 16.71 -16.16 16.17
CA ARG A 110 15.72 -16.30 17.25
C ARG A 110 15.44 -14.98 17.93
N TRP A 111 14.18 -14.57 17.98
CA TRP A 111 13.73 -13.43 18.75
C TRP A 111 12.52 -13.76 19.62
N LYS A 112 12.54 -13.20 20.83
CA LYS A 112 11.43 -13.30 21.79
C LYS A 112 10.45 -12.16 21.52
N CYS A 113 9.19 -12.50 21.35
CA CYS A 113 8.09 -11.58 21.11
C CYS A 113 7.17 -11.63 22.34
N GLN A 114 6.84 -10.45 22.87
CA GLN A 114 5.97 -10.32 24.02
C GLN A 114 4.50 -10.31 23.59
N PRO A 115 3.57 -10.81 24.42
CA PRO A 115 2.15 -10.71 24.13
C PRO A 115 1.76 -9.23 23.99
N SER A 116 0.93 -8.93 22.98
CA SER A 116 0.44 -7.58 22.77
C SER A 116 -0.48 -7.18 23.93
N PRO A 117 -0.37 -5.94 24.45
CA PRO A 117 -1.30 -5.44 25.46
C PRO A 117 -2.74 -5.36 24.93
N ASN A 118 -2.90 -5.28 23.60
CA ASN A 118 -4.21 -5.29 22.94
C ASN A 118 -4.15 -6.09 21.65
N SER A 119 -4.37 -7.40 21.75
CA SER A 119 -4.35 -8.31 20.59
C SER A 119 -5.30 -7.88 19.48
N LYS A 120 -6.50 -7.38 19.81
CA LYS A 120 -7.48 -6.95 18.80
C LYS A 120 -6.95 -5.79 17.97
N GLN A 121 -6.35 -4.80 18.63
CA GLN A 121 -5.79 -3.63 17.95
C GLN A 121 -4.59 -4.01 17.08
N THR A 122 -3.69 -4.88 17.57
CA THR A 122 -2.54 -5.33 16.77
C THR A 122 -3.00 -6.13 15.55
N THR A 123 -3.96 -7.04 15.72
CA THR A 123 -4.54 -7.80 14.60
C THR A 123 -5.20 -6.89 13.58
N ALA A 124 -6.02 -5.93 14.03
CA ALA A 124 -6.63 -4.93 13.15
C ALA A 124 -5.56 -4.15 12.37
N ALA A 125 -4.51 -3.66 13.03
CA ALA A 125 -3.43 -2.92 12.37
C ALA A 125 -2.64 -3.74 11.33
N VAL A 126 -2.51 -5.06 11.51
CA VAL A 126 -1.92 -5.96 10.52
C VAL A 126 -2.86 -6.13 9.32
N LEU A 127 -4.16 -6.33 9.58
CA LEU A 127 -5.17 -6.46 8.53
C LEU A 127 -5.37 -5.16 7.74
N ASP A 128 -5.41 -4.02 8.40
CA ASP A 128 -5.49 -2.70 7.78
C ASP A 128 -4.31 -2.47 6.82
N PHE A 129 -3.10 -2.80 7.26
CA PHE A 129 -1.91 -2.76 6.40
C PHE A 129 -2.06 -3.63 5.14
N LEU A 130 -2.58 -4.86 5.30
CA LEU A 130 -2.83 -5.75 4.17
C LEU A 130 -3.91 -5.22 3.22
N MET A 131 -4.99 -4.64 3.77
CA MET A 131 -6.05 -4.04 2.99
C MET A 131 -5.57 -2.82 2.21
N ASP A 132 -4.83 -1.91 2.85
CA ASP A 132 -4.26 -0.71 2.22
C ASP A 132 -3.30 -1.08 1.09
N ALA A 133 -2.41 -2.04 1.32
CA ALA A 133 -1.49 -2.54 0.30
C ALA A 133 -2.25 -3.14 -0.89
N ASN A 134 -3.31 -3.92 -0.63
CA ASN A 134 -4.13 -4.53 -1.67
C ASN A 134 -4.88 -3.49 -2.51
N VAL A 135 -5.47 -2.47 -1.87
CA VAL A 135 -6.12 -1.35 -2.57
C VAL A 135 -5.11 -0.64 -3.48
N GLY A 136 -3.92 -0.33 -2.97
CA GLY A 136 -2.84 0.30 -3.75
C GLY A 136 -2.42 -0.52 -4.98
N LEU A 137 -2.24 -1.84 -4.81
CA LEU A 137 -1.90 -2.75 -5.92
C LEU A 137 -3.02 -2.82 -6.97
N SER A 138 -4.28 -2.90 -6.54
CA SER A 138 -5.42 -2.92 -7.46
C SER A 138 -5.52 -1.65 -8.30
N PHE A 139 -5.29 -0.48 -7.69
CA PHE A 139 -5.26 0.80 -8.38
C PHE A 139 -4.12 0.89 -9.38
N LEU A 140 -2.92 0.42 -9.00
CA LEU A 140 -1.77 0.34 -9.91
C LEU A 140 -2.06 -0.57 -11.11
N GLY A 141 -2.76 -1.69 -10.90
CA GLY A 141 -3.25 -2.56 -11.96
C GLY A 141 -4.16 -1.83 -12.96
N VAL A 142 -5.11 -1.03 -12.46
CA VAL A 142 -5.97 -0.18 -13.29
C VAL A 142 -5.17 0.85 -14.08
N LEU A 143 -4.19 1.52 -13.45
CA LEU A 143 -3.33 2.50 -14.12
C LEU A 143 -2.51 1.86 -15.24
N ASN A 144 -1.91 0.71 -15.00
CA ASN A 144 -1.13 -0.02 -16.00
C ASN A 144 -2.00 -0.46 -17.19
N SER A 145 -3.24 -0.92 -16.93
CA SER A 145 -4.20 -1.25 -17.99
C SER A 145 -4.57 -0.03 -18.84
N LYS A 146 -4.86 1.12 -18.22
CA LYS A 146 -5.14 2.38 -18.92
C LYS A 146 -3.93 2.86 -19.73
N LYS A 147 -2.73 2.79 -19.16
CA LYS A 147 -1.47 3.13 -19.85
C LYS A 147 -1.24 2.25 -21.08
N ALA A 148 -1.53 0.95 -20.99
CA ALA A 148 -1.43 0.03 -22.13
C ALA A 148 -2.42 0.40 -23.24
N LYS A 149 -3.69 0.66 -22.91
CA LYS A 149 -4.71 1.09 -23.88
C LYS A 149 -4.35 2.40 -24.59
N LEU A 150 -3.82 3.38 -23.85
CA LEU A 150 -3.36 4.64 -24.45
C LEU A 150 -2.21 4.44 -25.45
N ARG A 151 -1.27 3.54 -25.16
CA ARG A 151 -0.20 3.17 -26.11
C ARG A 151 -0.77 2.51 -27.35
N GLU A 152 -1.70 1.56 -27.18
CA GLU A 152 -2.36 0.88 -28.30
C GLU A 152 -3.13 1.87 -29.20
N LEU A 153 -3.90 2.79 -28.61
CA LEU A 153 -4.64 3.82 -29.36
C LEU A 153 -3.70 4.77 -30.10
N ARG A 154 -2.61 5.21 -29.46
CA ARG A 154 -1.57 6.02 -30.11
C ARG A 154 -0.98 5.29 -31.31
N ASP A 155 -0.62 4.02 -31.15
CA ASP A 155 0.00 3.24 -32.21
C ASP A 155 -0.98 2.99 -33.38
N LYS A 156 -2.30 2.90 -33.11
CA LYS A 156 -3.34 2.86 -34.15
C LYS A 156 -3.47 4.17 -34.92
N ILE A 157 -3.48 5.31 -34.22
CA ILE A 157 -3.54 6.65 -34.84
C ILE A 157 -2.32 6.87 -35.73
N SER A 158 -1.11 6.59 -35.24
CA SER A 158 0.11 6.73 -36.03
C SER A 158 0.10 5.86 -37.30
N LYS A 159 -0.49 4.66 -37.25
CA LYS A 159 -0.64 3.80 -38.44
C LYS A 159 -1.64 4.36 -39.45
N GLN A 160 -2.75 4.96 -38.98
CA GLN A 160 -3.71 5.63 -39.87
C GLN A 160 -3.11 6.89 -40.52
N GLU A 161 -2.32 7.68 -39.80
CA GLU A 161 -1.64 8.85 -40.38
C GLU A 161 -0.63 8.47 -41.47
N ILE A 162 0.05 7.32 -41.33
CA ILE A 162 0.97 6.79 -42.35
C ILE A 162 0.19 6.25 -43.56
N ALA A 163 -0.95 5.60 -43.34
CA ALA A 163 -1.80 5.06 -44.41
C ALA A 163 -2.52 6.17 -45.22
N GLY A 164 -2.87 7.29 -44.59
CA GLY A 164 -3.50 8.44 -45.25
C GLY A 164 -2.53 9.37 -45.99
N LYS A 165 -1.22 9.09 -45.97
CA LYS A 165 -0.17 9.93 -46.59
C LYS A 165 0.61 9.21 -47.69
N LEU A 166 -0.01 8.21 -48.33
CA LEU A 166 0.46 7.68 -49.60
C LEU A 166 0.05 8.66 -50.71
N PRO A 167 0.96 9.09 -51.60
CA PRO A 167 0.61 10.05 -52.66
C PRO A 167 -0.22 9.34 -53.73
N GLU A 168 -1.53 9.60 -53.73
CA GLU A 168 -2.26 9.80 -54.97
C GLU A 168 -1.88 11.18 -55.48
N GLU A 169 -1.18 11.25 -56.61
CA GLU A 169 -1.24 12.32 -57.61
C GLU A 169 -0.15 12.09 -58.67
N GLU A 170 -0.52 11.55 -59.83
CA GLU A 170 -0.16 12.20 -61.09
C GLU A 170 -1.47 12.58 -61.79
N GLU A 171 -1.83 13.84 -61.59
CA GLU A 171 -2.83 14.59 -62.34
C GLU A 171 -2.33 14.88 -63.77
N ALA A 172 -3.21 14.71 -64.75
CA ALA A 172 -3.18 15.53 -65.95
C ALA A 172 -4.60 15.66 -66.51
N SER A 173 -5.20 16.86 -66.42
CA SER A 173 -5.74 17.57 -67.60
C SER A 173 -6.72 18.71 -67.25
N SER A 174 -6.22 19.93 -67.45
CA SER A 174 -6.86 21.06 -68.18
C SER A 174 -8.09 21.80 -67.62
N ASP A 175 -7.82 23.02 -67.15
CA ASP A 175 -8.32 24.33 -67.66
C ASP A 175 -9.85 24.62 -67.68
N GLN A 176 -10.31 25.51 -66.78
CA GLN A 176 -11.09 26.73 -67.14
C GLN A 176 -11.44 27.64 -65.94
N THR A 177 -10.92 28.87 -66.04
CA THR A 177 -11.45 30.24 -65.74
C THR A 177 -12.99 30.43 -65.61
N GLU A 178 -13.65 31.37 -64.90
CA GLU A 178 -13.38 32.57 -64.06
C GLU A 178 -14.60 32.91 -63.10
N PRO A 179 -14.92 34.17 -62.64
CA PRO A 179 -15.04 34.49 -61.20
C PRO A 179 -16.43 35.05 -60.78
N PHE A 180 -16.69 35.25 -59.48
CA PHE A 180 -17.70 36.22 -59.04
C PHE A 180 -17.48 36.72 -57.59
N VAL A 181 -18.16 37.83 -57.27
CA VAL A 181 -17.77 38.96 -56.44
C VAL A 181 -18.52 38.99 -55.09
N SER A 182 -17.82 39.50 -54.06
CA SER A 182 -18.23 40.22 -52.84
C SER A 182 -19.68 40.21 -52.33
N SER A 183 -19.85 39.96 -51.02
CA SER A 183 -20.67 40.75 -50.07
C SER A 183 -20.32 40.28 -48.64
N ASP A 184 -19.64 41.08 -47.82
CA ASP A 184 -20.12 42.21 -46.98
C ASP A 184 -20.61 41.78 -45.59
N GLU A 185 -20.41 42.68 -44.65
CA GLU A 185 -20.17 42.46 -43.21
C GLU A 185 -21.41 42.18 -42.32
N LYS A 186 -21.09 41.75 -41.10
CA LYS A 186 -21.59 42.29 -39.81
C LYS A 186 -22.79 41.64 -39.10
N SER A 187 -22.70 41.71 -37.75
CA SER A 187 -23.74 41.69 -36.68
C SER A 187 -23.39 40.61 -35.63
N GLU A 188 -22.84 40.89 -34.44
CA GLU A 188 -23.43 41.60 -33.26
C GLU A 188 -24.80 40.97 -32.89
N ASP A 189 -25.21 40.64 -31.66
CA ASP A 189 -24.75 40.80 -30.27
C ASP A 189 -25.84 40.11 -29.38
N GLU A 190 -25.57 40.02 -28.07
CA GLU A 190 -26.50 39.89 -26.92
C GLU A 190 -27.08 38.51 -26.56
N SER A 191 -26.94 37.94 -25.36
CA SER A 191 -26.98 38.41 -23.95
C SER A 191 -28.36 38.22 -23.28
N LEU A 192 -28.30 37.74 -22.03
CA LEU A 192 -29.25 37.87 -20.91
C LEU A 192 -30.31 36.76 -20.60
N LYS A 193 -30.08 36.18 -19.40
CA LYS A 193 -30.95 36.18 -18.19
C LYS A 193 -31.80 34.95 -17.80
N ASP A 194 -31.43 34.48 -16.60
CA ASP A 194 -32.24 34.28 -15.39
C ASP A 194 -33.15 33.05 -15.17
N LEU A 195 -33.08 32.62 -13.91
CA LEU A 195 -33.65 31.47 -13.19
C LEU A 195 -35.19 31.48 -13.11
N PRO A 196 -35.81 30.41 -12.55
CA PRO A 196 -36.25 30.55 -11.16
C PRO A 196 -36.12 29.31 -10.24
N VAL A 197 -36.02 29.62 -8.96
CA VAL A 197 -36.12 28.78 -7.75
C VAL A 197 -37.54 28.28 -7.52
N THR A 198 -37.70 27.09 -6.91
CA THR A 198 -38.88 26.77 -6.08
C THR A 198 -38.49 26.07 -4.77
N SER A 199 -39.31 26.29 -3.75
CA SER A 199 -39.09 26.17 -2.30
C SER A 199 -40.04 25.14 -1.65
N LYS A 200 -39.66 24.58 -0.48
CA LYS A 200 -40.48 24.18 0.70
C LYS A 200 -39.81 23.01 1.47
N ASP A 201 -39.91 22.82 2.78
CA ASP A 201 -40.16 23.63 3.99
C ASP A 201 -39.90 22.70 5.20
N VAL A 202 -39.61 23.27 6.39
CA VAL A 202 -39.18 22.60 7.64
C VAL A 202 -40.39 22.21 8.53
N PRO A 203 -40.25 21.33 9.56
CA PRO A 203 -40.28 21.87 10.93
C PRO A 203 -39.33 21.20 11.96
N ARG A 204 -38.89 22.04 12.91
CA ARG A 204 -38.13 21.73 14.14
C ARG A 204 -38.99 21.05 15.22
N THR A 205 -38.38 20.20 16.05
CA THR A 205 -38.79 19.98 17.45
C THR A 205 -37.60 19.95 18.41
N ARG A 206 -37.85 20.52 19.60
CA ARG A 206 -36.93 20.78 20.71
C ARG A 206 -36.74 19.53 21.58
N SER A 207 -35.62 19.45 22.31
CA SER A 207 -35.69 19.16 23.75
C SER A 207 -34.45 19.69 24.50
N ARG A 208 -34.73 20.39 25.60
CA ARG A 208 -33.80 20.89 26.61
C ARG A 208 -33.66 19.82 27.68
N GLY A 209 -32.44 19.43 28.04
CA GLY A 209 -32.15 18.62 29.22
C GLY A 209 -31.42 19.45 30.28
N ARG A 210 -32.15 19.88 31.32
CA ARG A 210 -31.62 20.50 32.55
C ARG A 210 -31.83 19.47 33.67
N GLY A 211 -30.76 18.97 34.28
CA GLY A 211 -30.81 17.99 35.37
C GLY A 211 -29.76 18.29 36.44
N ARG A 212 -30.19 18.30 37.70
CA ARG A 212 -29.57 18.93 38.88
C ARG A 212 -28.98 17.86 39.81
N LYS A 213 -27.90 18.19 40.52
CA LYS A 213 -27.31 17.48 41.70
C LYS A 213 -28.34 16.93 42.69
N ARG A 214 -28.05 15.76 43.30
CA ARG A 214 -28.09 15.48 44.76
C ARG A 214 -27.16 14.30 45.15
N ALA A 215 -26.67 14.33 46.39
CA ALA A 215 -25.81 13.36 47.09
C ALA A 215 -26.59 12.61 48.19
N ALA A 216 -26.07 11.46 48.64
CA ALA A 216 -26.14 10.83 49.99
C ALA A 216 -25.40 9.46 49.88
N ASP A 217 -24.33 9.16 50.60
CA ASP A 217 -24.24 8.76 52.04
C ASP A 217 -25.30 7.74 52.47
N ASN A 218 -24.98 6.45 52.40
CA ASN A 218 -24.70 5.56 53.55
C ASN A 218 -24.32 4.16 53.05
#